data_AF-A0A6A6ZGG2-F1
#
_entry.id   AF-A0A6A6ZGG2-F1
#
_cell.length_a   1.000
_cell.length_b   1.000
_cell.length_c   1.000
_cell.angle_alpha   90.00
_cell.angle_beta   90.00
_cell.angle_gamma   90.00
#
_symmetry.space_group_name_H-M   'P 1'
#
loop_
_entity.id
_entity.type
_entity.pdbx_description
1 polymer ?
#
loop_
_entity_poly.entity_id
_entity_poly.type
_entity_poly.pdbx_seq_one_letter_code
_entity_poly.pdbx_strand_id
1 'polypeptide(L)'
;MPGRGRCEECSEESRREMLEIVGVCKRGDIDIINFIASQARVCVTNLRTLSFLVDANAAQKSWIPPHLSSAVRGIRYLSIVLNLLMQEYIEIQHHATHTTSTWIPNPQSWLLSCRTLMRLHRLRTLHVWAACTDAVWSRVHERAFLSPLRTLRTNLPSLAIQVNLPSIHSALLDTQRHFPLHTTQPSYLTFTRRALSPHHAAQTRKGTWRVERVPAYSAPVLGVVDDSDSDEDSDSDVS
;
A
#
# COMPACT_ATOMS: atom_id res chain seq x y z
N MET A 1 54.98 -48.01 12.05
CA MET A 1 53.76 -47.74 11.27
C MET A 1 53.24 -46.36 11.69
N PRO A 2 53.67 -45.25 11.06
CA PRO A 2 53.18 -43.92 11.41
C PRO A 2 51.83 -43.67 10.75
N GLY A 3 50.85 -43.27 11.57
CA GLY A 3 49.47 -43.04 11.21
C GLY A 3 49.28 -41.82 10.32
N ARG A 4 48.39 -42.01 9.35
CA ARG A 4 48.00 -41.07 8.29
C ARG A 4 47.04 -40.01 8.87
N GLY A 5 47.56 -39.08 9.67
CA GLY A 5 46.82 -37.93 10.18
C GLY A 5 47.03 -36.71 9.29
N ARG A 6 46.21 -36.54 8.24
CA ARG A 6 46.16 -35.32 7.43
C ARG A 6 44.93 -35.33 6.52
N CYS A 7 43.80 -34.81 7.01
CA CYS A 7 42.64 -34.44 6.18
C CYS A 7 41.63 -33.49 6.87
N GLU A 8 41.82 -33.09 8.15
CA GLU A 8 40.86 -32.17 8.80
C GLU A 8 41.09 -30.70 8.43
N GLU A 9 42.33 -30.28 8.18
CA GLU A 9 42.65 -28.86 7.93
C GLU A 9 42.10 -28.33 6.58
N CYS A 10 42.08 -29.16 5.52
CA CYS A 10 41.50 -28.76 4.23
C CYS A 10 39.98 -28.54 4.30
N SER A 11 39.28 -29.12 5.28
CA SER A 11 37.83 -29.02 5.39
C SER A 11 37.37 -27.69 5.98
N GLU A 12 38.15 -27.10 6.90
CA GLU A 12 37.75 -25.86 7.58
C GLU A 12 37.95 -24.61 6.72
N GLU A 13 38.97 -24.60 5.85
CA GLU A 13 39.23 -23.49 4.92
C GLU A 13 38.12 -23.38 3.86
N SER A 14 37.77 -24.50 3.21
CA SER A 14 36.66 -24.54 2.26
C SER A 14 35.30 -24.15 2.88
N ARG A 15 35.07 -24.52 4.16
CA ARG A 15 33.86 -24.11 4.89
C ARG A 15 33.81 -22.61 5.14
N ARG A 16 34.95 -21.95 5.42
CA ARG A 16 35.02 -20.50 5.58
C ARG A 16 34.72 -19.77 4.27
N GLU A 17 35.34 -20.18 3.17
CA GLU A 17 35.07 -19.60 1.84
C GLU A 17 33.60 -19.71 1.45
N MET A 18 32.97 -20.88 1.68
CA MET A 18 31.55 -21.07 1.40
C MET A 18 30.67 -20.14 2.25
N LEU A 19 30.98 -19.96 3.54
CA LEU A 19 30.26 -19.04 4.42
C LEU A 19 30.44 -17.57 3.98
N GLU A 20 31.61 -17.19 3.47
CA GLU A 20 31.85 -15.85 2.93
C GLU A 20 31.02 -15.58 1.68
N ILE A 21 30.99 -16.53 0.73
CA ILE A 21 30.17 -16.42 -0.48
C ILE A 21 28.68 -16.31 -0.11
N VAL A 22 28.19 -17.17 0.79
CA VAL A 22 26.80 -17.09 1.29
C VAL A 22 26.54 -15.74 1.95
N GLY A 23 27.51 -15.19 2.70
CA GLY A 23 27.42 -13.87 3.29
C GLY A 23 27.33 -12.74 2.26
N VAL A 24 28.10 -12.82 1.18
CA VAL A 24 28.04 -11.86 0.05
C VAL A 24 26.70 -11.95 -0.68
N CYS A 25 26.26 -13.16 -1.06
CA CYS A 25 24.98 -13.35 -1.73
C CYS A 25 23.82 -12.82 -0.90
N LYS A 26 23.79 -13.14 0.41
CA LYS A 26 22.77 -12.64 1.34
C LYS A 26 22.75 -11.10 1.45
N ARG A 27 23.91 -10.43 1.41
CA ARG A 27 23.98 -8.97 1.38
C ARG A 27 23.44 -8.41 0.06
N GLY A 28 23.84 -9.00 -1.06
CA GLY A 28 23.33 -8.65 -2.39
C GLY A 28 21.81 -8.75 -2.47
N ASP A 29 21.24 -9.84 -1.95
CA ASP A 29 19.78 -10.03 -1.90
C ASP A 29 19.09 -8.93 -1.08
N ILE A 30 19.63 -8.58 0.09
CA ILE A 30 19.09 -7.49 0.93
C ILE A 30 19.15 -6.15 0.20
N ASP A 31 20.25 -5.86 -0.49
CA ASP A 31 20.43 -4.61 -1.24
C ASP A 31 19.46 -4.52 -2.41
N ILE A 32 19.25 -5.62 -3.14
CA ILE A 32 18.26 -5.71 -4.23
C ILE A 32 16.84 -5.50 -3.69
N ILE A 33 16.46 -6.20 -2.60
CA ILE A 33 15.14 -6.06 -1.98
C ILE A 33 14.91 -4.61 -1.52
N ASN A 34 15.92 -4.00 -0.87
CA ASN A 34 15.84 -2.62 -0.42
C ASN A 34 15.72 -1.63 -1.58
N PHE A 35 16.46 -1.87 -2.66
CA PHE A 35 16.37 -1.09 -3.89
C PHE A 35 14.96 -1.18 -4.48
N ILE A 36 14.43 -2.39 -4.67
CA ILE A 36 13.07 -2.61 -5.18
C ILE A 36 12.04 -1.93 -4.27
N ALA A 37 12.11 -2.14 -2.95
CA ALA A 37 11.17 -1.53 -2.00
C ALA A 37 11.21 0.01 -2.02
N SER A 38 12.35 0.61 -2.37
CA SER A 38 12.49 2.06 -2.48
C SER A 38 11.88 2.65 -3.75
N GLN A 39 11.71 1.85 -4.80
CA GLN A 39 11.14 2.25 -6.09
C GLN A 39 9.68 1.79 -6.24
N ALA A 40 9.33 0.66 -5.64
CA ALA A 40 8.01 0.06 -5.76
C ALA A 40 6.94 0.89 -5.05
N ARG A 41 5.74 0.91 -5.65
CA ARG A 41 4.54 1.39 -4.99
C ARG A 41 3.90 0.24 -4.23
N VAL A 42 4.00 0.27 -2.90
CA VAL A 42 3.36 -0.73 -2.04
C VAL A 42 1.87 -0.41 -1.93
N CYS A 43 1.01 -1.38 -2.24
CA CYS A 43 -0.43 -1.24 -2.11
C CYS A 43 -0.94 -2.05 -0.91
N VAL A 44 -1.75 -1.42 -0.06
CA VAL A 44 -2.32 -2.03 1.14
C VAL A 44 -3.84 -1.85 1.10
N THR A 45 -4.59 -2.94 1.10
CA THR A 45 -6.05 -2.94 0.91
C THR A 45 -6.85 -3.04 2.21
N ASN A 46 -6.17 -3.23 3.34
CA ASN A 46 -6.81 -3.35 4.64
C ASN A 46 -5.91 -2.79 5.75
N LEU A 47 -6.53 -2.27 6.80
CA LEU A 47 -5.80 -1.63 7.91
C LEU A 47 -4.97 -2.61 8.74
N ARG A 48 -5.31 -3.90 8.72
CA ARG A 48 -4.58 -4.95 9.44
C ARG A 48 -3.23 -5.26 8.78
N THR A 49 -3.16 -5.30 7.46
CA THR A 49 -1.90 -5.42 6.72
C THR A 49 -1.02 -4.20 6.96
N LEU A 50 -1.62 -3.01 7.08
CA LEU A 50 -0.89 -1.80 7.42
C LEU A 50 -0.29 -1.86 8.84
N SER A 51 -1.03 -2.39 9.82
CA SER A 51 -0.49 -2.59 11.18
C SER A 51 0.65 -3.61 11.16
N PHE A 52 0.49 -4.74 10.45
CA PHE A 52 1.56 -5.74 10.30
C PHE A 52 2.84 -5.16 9.67
N LEU A 53 2.71 -4.34 8.61
CA LEU A 53 3.86 -3.67 8.00
C LEU A 53 4.63 -2.84 9.02
N VAL A 54 3.96 -2.24 9.99
CA VAL A 54 4.66 -1.40 10.97
C VAL A 54 5.09 -2.13 12.21
N ASP A 55 4.39 -3.18 12.61
CA ASP A 55 4.90 -4.10 13.63
C ASP A 55 6.21 -4.73 13.14
N ALA A 56 6.33 -5.02 11.83
CA ALA A 56 7.58 -5.43 11.20
C ALA A 56 8.70 -4.40 11.36
N ASN A 57 8.35 -3.11 11.31
CA ASN A 57 9.31 -2.02 11.45
C ASN A 57 9.76 -1.82 12.91
N ALA A 58 8.83 -2.01 13.86
CA ALA A 58 9.03 -1.72 15.27
C ALA A 58 9.57 -2.90 16.09
N ALA A 59 9.23 -4.13 15.72
CA ALA A 59 9.54 -5.30 16.53
C ALA A 59 10.91 -5.88 16.16
N GLN A 60 11.84 -5.79 17.11
CA GLN A 60 13.07 -6.60 17.15
C GLN A 60 12.78 -8.10 17.40
N LYS A 61 11.52 -8.45 17.73
CA LYS A 61 11.03 -9.80 18.08
C LYS A 61 9.95 -10.36 17.11
N SER A 62 9.78 -9.77 15.93
CA SER A 62 8.80 -10.31 14.98
C SER A 62 9.32 -11.56 14.29
N TRP A 63 8.42 -12.46 13.91
CA TRP A 63 8.67 -13.62 13.05
C TRP A 63 9.06 -13.22 11.62
N ILE A 64 9.24 -11.92 11.38
CA ILE A 64 9.47 -11.35 10.07
C ILE A 64 10.98 -11.39 9.83
N PRO A 65 11.43 -12.00 8.72
CA PRO A 65 12.83 -12.02 8.36
C PRO A 65 13.45 -10.61 8.41
N PRO A 66 14.66 -10.43 8.97
CA PRO A 66 15.30 -9.12 9.11
C PRO A 66 15.44 -8.32 7.81
N HIS A 67 15.50 -8.99 6.66
CA HIS A 67 15.58 -8.33 5.36
C HIS A 67 14.27 -7.61 5.00
N LEU A 68 13.11 -8.16 5.39
CA LEU A 68 11.81 -7.52 5.14
C LEU A 68 11.60 -6.27 6.00
N SER A 69 12.09 -6.26 7.25
CA SER A 69 11.99 -5.06 8.10
C SER A 69 12.83 -3.90 7.53
N SER A 70 14.00 -4.21 6.95
CA SER A 70 14.82 -3.24 6.21
C SER A 70 14.07 -2.71 4.97
N ALA A 71 13.46 -3.62 4.20
CA ALA A 71 12.68 -3.27 3.02
C ALA A 71 11.51 -2.32 3.34
N VAL A 72 10.77 -2.62 4.41
CA VAL A 72 9.66 -1.78 4.89
C VAL A 72 10.13 -0.36 5.23
N ARG A 73 11.29 -0.22 5.90
CA ARG A 73 11.88 1.10 6.18
C ARG A 73 12.31 1.84 4.89
N GLY A 74 12.56 1.10 3.83
CA GLY A 74 12.88 1.59 2.49
C GLY A 74 11.70 2.18 1.71
N ILE A 75 10.45 1.89 2.10
CA ILE A 75 9.26 2.28 1.34
C ILE A 75 9.16 3.81 1.19
N ARG A 76 9.10 4.26 -0.07
CA ARG A 76 8.91 5.68 -0.42
C ARG A 76 7.50 6.00 -0.91
N TYR A 77 6.82 5.02 -1.51
CA TYR A 77 5.50 5.19 -2.13
C TYR A 77 4.53 4.16 -1.56
N LEU A 78 3.52 4.63 -0.83
CA LEU A 78 2.50 3.78 -0.24
C LEU A 78 1.12 4.19 -0.76
N SER A 79 0.35 3.22 -1.21
CA SER A 79 -1.06 3.37 -1.58
C SER A 79 -1.92 2.55 -0.64
N ILE A 80 -2.78 3.22 0.11
CA ILE A 80 -3.74 2.59 1.01
C ILE A 80 -5.10 2.65 0.34
N VAL A 81 -5.71 1.49 0.14
CA VAL A 81 -7.05 1.33 -0.38
C VAL A 81 -7.95 0.88 0.77
N LEU A 82 -8.87 1.74 1.17
CA LEU A 82 -9.81 1.52 2.25
C LEU A 82 -11.19 1.34 1.64
N ASN A 83 -11.74 0.16 1.82
CA ASN A 83 -13.11 -0.17 1.44
C ASN A 83 -13.83 -0.58 2.73
N LEU A 84 -14.37 0.42 3.44
CA LEU A 84 -14.93 0.25 4.77
C LEU A 84 -16.46 0.23 4.71
N LEU A 85 -17.08 -0.45 5.66
CA LEU A 85 -18.52 -0.36 5.89
C LEU A 85 -18.86 1.03 6.45
N MET A 86 -20.09 1.50 6.21
CA MET A 86 -20.54 2.79 6.75
C MET A 86 -20.40 2.86 8.28
N GLN A 87 -20.65 1.77 8.99
CA GLN A 87 -20.53 1.72 10.45
C GLN A 87 -19.10 2.06 10.92
N GLU A 88 -18.07 1.58 10.21
CA GLU A 88 -16.67 1.87 10.53
C GLU A 88 -16.34 3.36 10.33
N TYR A 89 -16.91 4.01 9.31
CA TYR A 89 -16.75 5.46 9.12
C TYR A 89 -17.41 6.27 10.24
N ILE A 90 -18.60 5.86 10.68
CA ILE A 90 -19.32 6.48 11.79
C ILE A 90 -18.48 6.39 13.07
N GLU A 91 -17.92 5.23 13.35
CA GLU A 91 -17.03 5.02 14.50
C GLU A 91 -15.78 5.91 14.43
N ILE A 92 -15.10 5.97 13.28
CA ILE A 92 -13.96 6.86 13.06
C ILE A 92 -14.36 8.33 13.31
N GLN A 93 -15.53 8.74 12.83
CA GLN A 93 -16.04 10.09 13.05
C GLN A 93 -16.28 10.37 14.54
N HIS A 94 -16.93 9.44 15.26
CA HIS A 94 -17.18 9.60 16.70
C HIS A 94 -15.89 9.75 17.50
N HIS A 95 -14.84 8.99 17.15
CA HIS A 95 -13.52 9.13 17.79
C HIS A 95 -12.80 10.44 17.45
N ALA A 96 -12.98 10.95 16.23
CA ALA A 96 -12.41 12.24 15.84
C ALA A 96 -13.03 13.41 16.61
N THR A 97 -14.32 13.31 16.98
CA THR A 97 -15.02 14.38 17.71
C THR A 97 -14.98 14.23 19.23
N HIS A 98 -14.88 13.00 19.76
CA HIS A 98 -14.90 12.72 21.20
C HIS A 98 -13.53 12.21 21.66
N THR A 99 -12.62 13.13 22.02
CA THR A 99 -11.25 12.82 22.48
C THR A 99 -11.18 12.09 23.83
N THR A 100 -12.30 11.86 24.53
CA THR A 100 -12.33 11.37 25.92
C THR A 100 -12.96 9.99 26.11
N SER A 101 -13.40 9.31 25.05
CA SER A 101 -14.07 8.01 25.18
C SER A 101 -13.06 6.87 25.37
N THR A 102 -13.17 6.17 26.51
CA THR A 102 -12.42 4.95 26.88
C THR A 102 -12.91 3.69 26.18
N TRP A 103 -13.87 3.78 25.26
CA TRP A 103 -14.44 2.61 24.59
C TRP A 103 -13.55 2.14 23.42
N ILE A 104 -13.22 0.84 23.42
CA ILE A 104 -12.49 0.13 22.36
C ILE A 104 -13.44 -0.96 21.85
N PRO A 105 -13.85 -0.92 20.57
CA PRO A 105 -13.21 -1.85 19.62
C PRO A 105 -13.09 -1.31 18.17
N ASN A 106 -11.85 -1.29 17.66
CA ASN A 106 -11.43 -1.29 16.22
C ASN A 106 -11.37 -0.01 15.33
N PRO A 107 -12.03 1.14 15.58
CA PRO A 107 -11.81 2.37 14.81
C PRO A 107 -10.48 3.06 15.15
N GLN A 108 -9.83 2.65 16.25
CA GLN A 108 -8.44 2.99 16.52
C GLN A 108 -7.51 2.57 15.37
N SER A 109 -7.87 1.59 14.54
CA SER A 109 -7.02 1.11 13.45
C SER A 109 -6.57 2.22 12.50
N TRP A 110 -7.42 3.19 12.14
CA TRP A 110 -7.01 4.29 11.24
C TRP A 110 -6.13 5.35 11.92
N LEU A 111 -6.48 5.74 13.15
CA LEU A 111 -5.66 6.66 13.96
C LEU A 111 -4.29 6.05 14.30
N LEU A 112 -4.29 4.79 14.75
CA LEU A 112 -3.10 4.01 15.00
C LEU A 112 -2.29 3.85 13.71
N SER A 113 -2.95 3.59 12.58
CA SER A 113 -2.30 3.53 11.27
C SER A 113 -1.54 4.82 10.96
N CYS A 114 -2.09 5.99 11.26
CA CYS A 114 -1.36 7.24 11.07
C CYS A 114 -0.12 7.34 11.96
N ARG A 115 -0.20 6.94 13.23
CA ARG A 115 0.99 6.88 14.11
C ARG A 115 2.04 5.91 13.58
N THR A 116 1.55 4.82 13.03
CA THR A 116 2.31 3.76 12.38
C THR A 116 3.07 4.29 11.16
N LEU A 117 2.40 5.05 10.29
CA LEU A 117 2.99 5.70 9.12
C LEU A 117 4.11 6.69 9.49
N MET A 118 4.05 7.32 10.67
CA MET A 118 5.12 8.21 11.14
C MET A 118 6.48 7.49 11.30
N ARG A 119 6.47 6.16 11.47
CA ARG A 119 7.70 5.35 11.57
C ARG A 119 8.33 5.03 10.22
N LEU A 120 7.64 5.33 9.11
CA LEU A 120 8.15 5.19 7.76
C LEU A 120 8.84 6.49 7.34
N HIS A 121 9.99 6.80 7.94
CA HIS A 121 10.69 8.09 7.76
C HIS A 121 11.12 8.37 6.31
N ARG A 122 11.19 7.34 5.46
CA ARG A 122 11.52 7.48 4.03
C ARG A 122 10.28 7.65 3.15
N LEU A 123 9.07 7.56 3.70
CA LEU A 123 7.83 7.72 2.96
C LEU A 123 7.74 9.14 2.39
N ARG A 124 7.66 9.25 1.07
CA ARG A 124 7.57 10.52 0.33
C ARG A 124 6.19 10.77 -0.22
N THR A 125 5.48 9.71 -0.58
CA THR A 125 4.15 9.81 -1.17
C THR A 125 3.20 8.81 -0.54
N LEU A 126 2.06 9.31 -0.07
CA LEU A 126 0.97 8.52 0.46
C LEU A 126 -0.28 8.76 -0.39
N HIS A 127 -0.79 7.70 -1.03
CA HIS A 127 -2.07 7.72 -1.72
C HIS A 127 -3.11 7.06 -0.82
N VAL A 128 -4.21 7.74 -0.54
CA VAL A 128 -5.33 7.19 0.24
C VAL A 128 -6.55 7.13 -0.65
N TRP A 129 -7.03 5.92 -0.91
CA TRP A 129 -8.27 5.66 -1.62
C TRP A 129 -9.30 5.25 -0.60
N ALA A 130 -10.38 6.01 -0.48
CA ALA A 130 -11.45 5.68 0.46
C ALA A 130 -12.71 5.33 -0.32
N ALA A 131 -13.42 4.25 0.04
CA ALA A 131 -14.71 3.89 -0.51
C ALA A 131 -15.60 3.30 0.58
N CYS A 132 -16.90 3.35 0.33
CA CYS A 132 -17.92 2.74 1.17
C CYS A 132 -18.71 1.74 0.32
N THR A 133 -18.80 0.49 0.78
CA THR A 133 -19.43 -0.60 0.01
C THR A 133 -20.96 -0.54 0.02
N ASP A 134 -21.55 -0.05 1.11
CA ASP A 134 -22.95 -0.23 1.45
C ASP A 134 -23.75 1.08 1.55
N ALA A 135 -23.12 2.23 1.29
CA ALA A 135 -23.77 3.52 1.46
C ALA A 135 -23.32 4.61 0.48
N VAL A 136 -24.19 5.61 0.36
CA VAL A 136 -23.90 6.83 -0.39
C VAL A 136 -22.85 7.65 0.35
N TRP A 137 -21.78 8.03 -0.36
CA TRP A 137 -20.64 8.72 0.22
C TRP A 137 -20.99 10.09 0.87
N SER A 138 -22.12 10.71 0.51
CA SER A 138 -22.64 11.94 1.16
C SER A 138 -22.95 11.78 2.65
N ARG A 139 -23.06 10.54 3.15
CA ARG A 139 -23.24 10.25 4.56
C ARG A 139 -21.92 10.13 5.31
N VAL A 140 -20.75 10.12 4.64
CA VAL A 140 -19.44 10.02 5.27
C VAL A 140 -18.90 11.42 5.62
N HIS A 141 -18.47 11.62 6.87
CA HIS A 141 -17.84 12.88 7.28
C HIS A 141 -16.35 12.90 6.91
N GLU A 142 -16.05 13.21 5.65
CA GLU A 142 -14.69 13.20 5.08
C GLU A 142 -13.68 13.98 5.92
N ARG A 143 -14.05 15.15 6.42
CA ARG A 143 -13.16 15.98 7.25
C ARG A 143 -12.72 15.28 8.55
N ALA A 144 -13.63 14.54 9.18
CA ALA A 144 -13.33 13.78 10.40
C ALA A 144 -12.45 12.58 10.05
N PHE A 145 -12.81 11.83 9.00
CA PHE A 145 -12.04 10.69 8.49
C PHE A 145 -10.61 11.05 8.09
N LEU A 146 -10.40 12.20 7.44
CA LEU A 146 -9.08 12.66 6.98
C LEU A 146 -8.32 13.48 8.02
N SER A 147 -8.94 13.85 9.14
CA SER A 147 -8.30 14.61 10.21
C SER A 147 -6.97 14.02 10.69
N PRO A 148 -6.77 12.68 10.79
CA PRO A 148 -5.51 12.10 11.24
C PRO A 148 -4.34 12.38 10.29
N LEU A 149 -4.62 12.58 8.99
CA LEU A 149 -3.60 12.89 7.99
C LEU A 149 -2.98 14.27 8.20
N ARG A 150 -3.69 15.19 8.85
CA ARG A 150 -3.14 16.48 9.27
C ARG A 150 -1.99 16.28 10.24
N THR A 151 -2.18 15.44 11.26
CA THR A 151 -1.12 15.10 12.23
C THR A 151 0.04 14.41 11.55
N LEU A 152 -0.23 13.48 10.62
CA LEU A 152 0.82 12.81 9.85
C LEU A 152 1.66 13.82 9.06
N ARG A 153 1.02 14.78 8.39
CA ARG A 153 1.70 15.86 7.66
C ARG A 153 2.58 16.73 8.58
N THR A 154 2.07 17.12 9.74
CA THR A 154 2.83 17.94 10.69
C THR A 154 4.12 17.23 11.13
N ASN A 155 4.07 15.91 11.31
CA ASN A 155 5.24 15.11 11.71
C ASN A 155 6.15 14.76 10.52
N LEU A 156 5.61 14.69 9.31
CA LEU A 156 6.33 14.39 8.07
C LEU A 156 6.15 15.52 7.03
N PRO A 157 6.81 16.67 7.19
CA PRO A 157 6.61 17.84 6.34
C PRO A 157 7.14 17.69 4.91
N SER A 158 7.79 16.57 4.57
CA SER A 158 8.15 16.21 3.19
C SER A 158 7.19 15.22 2.53
N LEU A 159 6.21 14.70 3.28
CA LEU A 159 5.24 13.72 2.77
C LEU A 159 4.17 14.40 1.90
N ALA A 160 4.10 14.03 0.63
CA ALA A 160 2.99 14.37 -0.25
C ALA A 160 1.82 13.40 -0.01
N ILE A 161 0.64 13.93 0.29
CA ILE A 161 -0.56 13.13 0.55
C ILE A 161 -1.59 13.40 -0.54
N GLN A 162 -1.92 12.35 -1.29
CA GLN A 162 -2.96 12.36 -2.31
C GLN A 162 -4.15 11.56 -1.81
N VAL A 163 -5.34 12.15 -1.85
CA VAL A 163 -6.56 11.51 -1.38
C VAL A 163 -7.53 11.38 -2.55
N ASN A 164 -7.88 10.13 -2.87
CA ASN A 164 -8.87 9.82 -3.87
C ASN A 164 -10.20 9.46 -3.18
N LEU A 165 -11.18 10.34 -3.33
CA LEU A 165 -12.50 10.22 -2.73
C LEU A 165 -13.57 9.99 -3.80
N PRO A 166 -14.66 9.28 -3.47
CA PRO A 166 -15.85 9.24 -4.29
C PRO A 166 -16.44 10.63 -4.56
N SER A 167 -17.08 10.77 -5.72
CA SER A 167 -17.82 11.98 -6.08
C SER A 167 -19.11 12.05 -5.28
N ILE A 168 -19.45 13.25 -4.83
CA ILE A 168 -20.71 13.55 -4.14
C ILE A 168 -21.53 14.45 -5.06
N HIS A 169 -22.82 14.17 -5.19
CA HIS A 169 -23.74 15.04 -5.91
C HIS A 169 -23.81 16.42 -5.22
N SER A 170 -23.76 17.51 -5.99
CA SER A 170 -23.70 18.88 -5.45
C SER A 170 -24.84 19.21 -4.46
N ALA A 171 -26.05 18.72 -4.71
CA ALA A 171 -27.21 18.92 -3.81
C ALA A 171 -27.07 18.24 -2.44
N LEU A 172 -26.19 17.25 -2.28
CA LEU A 172 -25.93 16.54 -1.02
C LEU A 172 -24.62 16.97 -0.36
N LEU A 173 -23.95 17.99 -0.93
CA LEU A 173 -22.65 18.45 -0.48
C LEU A 173 -22.79 19.37 0.73
N ASP A 174 -22.53 18.83 1.91
CA ASP A 174 -22.33 19.62 3.12
C ASP A 174 -20.87 20.08 3.24
N THR A 175 -20.62 21.40 3.25
CA THR A 175 -19.28 21.99 3.32
C THR A 175 -18.59 21.80 4.68
N GLN A 176 -19.36 21.55 5.75
CA GLN A 176 -18.82 21.25 7.09
C GLN A 176 -18.36 19.80 7.21
N ARG A 177 -18.89 18.90 6.37
CA ARG A 177 -18.59 17.47 6.41
C ARG A 177 -17.62 17.06 5.30
N HIS A 178 -17.76 17.66 4.13
CA HIS A 178 -17.05 17.30 2.91
C HIS A 178 -16.07 18.38 2.45
N PHE A 179 -15.21 18.03 1.49
CA PHE A 179 -14.32 18.95 0.79
C PHE A 179 -14.84 19.29 -0.62
N PRO A 180 -15.50 20.44 -0.84
CA PRO A 180 -15.94 20.84 -2.17
C PRO A 180 -14.78 20.94 -3.17
N LEU A 181 -15.04 20.59 -4.44
CA LEU A 181 -14.02 20.60 -5.49
C LEU A 181 -13.42 22.01 -5.72
N HIS A 182 -14.24 23.05 -5.58
CA HIS A 182 -13.89 24.45 -5.89
C HIS A 182 -13.52 25.29 -4.66
N THR A 183 -13.45 24.71 -3.47
CA THR A 183 -13.01 25.44 -2.26
C THR A 183 -11.51 25.34 -2.06
N THR A 184 -10.94 26.29 -1.33
CA THR A 184 -9.55 26.27 -0.89
C THR A 184 -9.26 24.97 -0.13
N GLN A 185 -8.65 24.02 -0.82
CA GLN A 185 -8.24 22.75 -0.21
C GLN A 185 -7.09 23.04 0.76
N PRO A 186 -6.99 22.26 1.86
CA PRO A 186 -5.80 22.32 2.68
C PRO A 186 -4.56 22.07 1.82
N SER A 187 -3.60 22.99 1.83
CA SER A 187 -2.40 22.93 0.98
C SER A 187 -1.55 21.66 1.16
N TYR A 188 -1.79 20.91 2.24
CA TYR A 188 -1.13 19.65 2.52
C TYR A 188 -1.79 18.41 1.91
N LEU A 189 -2.99 18.53 1.34
CA LEU A 189 -3.71 17.42 0.70
C LEU A 189 -4.00 17.77 -0.75
N THR A 190 -3.72 16.84 -1.65
CA THR A 190 -4.22 16.90 -3.03
C THR A 190 -5.42 15.98 -3.15
N PHE A 191 -6.57 16.53 -3.51
CA PHE A 191 -7.79 15.74 -3.66
C PHE A 191 -8.05 15.38 -5.12
N THR A 192 -8.48 14.15 -5.35
CA THR A 192 -9.08 13.73 -6.60
C THR A 192 -10.44 13.12 -6.30
N ARG A 193 -11.46 13.57 -7.03
CA ARG A 193 -12.82 13.00 -6.96
C ARG A 193 -12.98 12.00 -8.09
N ARG A 194 -13.34 10.76 -7.77
CA ARG A 194 -13.66 9.74 -8.77
C ARG A 194 -15.16 9.56 -8.89
N ALA A 195 -15.67 9.41 -10.10
CA ALA A 195 -17.05 8.96 -10.28
C ALA A 195 -17.18 7.55 -9.67
N LEU A 196 -18.24 7.31 -8.91
CA LEU A 196 -18.47 6.03 -8.24
C LEU A 196 -18.85 4.90 -9.19
N SER A 197 -18.88 5.13 -10.51
CA SER A 197 -19.48 4.18 -11.43
C SER A 197 -18.73 2.84 -11.38
N PRO A 198 -19.37 1.76 -10.88
CA PRO A 198 -18.82 0.42 -11.00
C PRO A 198 -18.97 -0.11 -12.44
N HIS A 199 -19.46 0.74 -13.33
CA HIS A 199 -19.99 0.42 -14.65
C HIS A 199 -19.38 1.40 -15.63
N HIS A 200 -18.43 0.91 -16.42
CA HIS A 200 -17.94 1.64 -17.58
C HIS A 200 -18.65 1.12 -18.81
N ALA A 201 -19.12 2.02 -19.66
CA ALA A 201 -19.51 1.63 -21.00
C ALA A 201 -18.22 1.32 -21.77
N ALA A 202 -17.97 0.05 -22.06
CA ALA A 202 -16.88 -0.39 -22.91
C ALA A 202 -17.46 -0.68 -24.30
N GLN A 203 -16.86 -0.07 -25.33
CA GLN A 203 -17.25 -0.36 -26.71
C GLN A 203 -16.61 -1.70 -27.12
N THR A 204 -17.44 -2.65 -27.57
CA THR A 204 -16.95 -3.92 -28.10
C THR A 204 -16.36 -3.72 -29.50
N ARG A 205 -15.55 -4.69 -29.98
CA ARG A 205 -15.04 -4.71 -31.37
C ARG A 205 -16.13 -4.62 -32.45
N LYS A 206 -17.39 -4.94 -32.10
CA LYS A 206 -18.55 -4.86 -33.00
C LYS A 206 -19.27 -3.50 -32.96
N GLY A 207 -18.71 -2.51 -32.26
CA GLY A 207 -19.31 -1.18 -32.11
C GLY A 207 -20.46 -1.09 -31.11
N THR A 208 -20.89 -2.20 -30.50
CA THR A 208 -21.91 -2.20 -29.44
C THR A 208 -21.32 -1.80 -28.11
N TRP A 209 -22.09 -1.07 -27.30
CA TRP A 209 -21.69 -0.72 -25.94
C TRP A 209 -22.13 -1.80 -24.96
N ARG A 210 -21.19 -2.29 -24.15
CA ARG A 210 -21.50 -3.16 -23.00
C ARG A 210 -21.12 -2.46 -21.71
N VAL A 211 -21.92 -2.66 -20.68
CA VAL A 211 -21.56 -2.22 -19.34
C VAL A 211 -20.56 -3.23 -18.78
N GLU A 212 -19.29 -2.83 -18.72
CA GLU A 212 -18.25 -3.60 -18.05
C GLU A 212 -18.12 -3.19 -16.60
N ARG A 213 -18.06 -4.19 -15.73
CA ARG A 213 -17.71 -3.99 -14.34
C ARG A 213 -16.20 -3.91 -14.21
N VAL A 214 -15.66 -2.70 -14.32
CA VAL A 214 -14.26 -2.47 -13.97
C VAL A 214 -14.19 -2.47 -12.44
N PRO A 215 -13.33 -3.29 -11.82
CA PRO A 215 -13.09 -3.18 -10.39
C PRO A 215 -12.74 -1.73 -10.07
N ALA A 216 -13.35 -1.14 -9.05
CA ALA A 216 -13.14 0.27 -8.66
C ALA A 216 -11.66 0.60 -8.30
N TYR A 217 -10.79 -0.41 -8.35
CA TYR A 217 -9.38 -0.38 -8.03
C TYR A 217 -8.56 -1.13 -9.09
N SER A 218 -8.53 -0.63 -10.33
CA SER A 218 -7.37 -0.89 -11.18
C SER A 218 -6.22 -0.02 -10.68
N ALA A 219 -5.56 -0.46 -9.60
CA ALA A 219 -4.16 -0.05 -9.43
C ALA A 219 -3.46 -0.39 -10.76
N PRO A 220 -2.54 0.44 -11.27
CA PRO A 220 -1.72 0.02 -12.40
C PRO A 220 -1.02 -1.24 -11.94
N VAL A 221 -1.53 -2.38 -12.39
CA VAL A 221 -0.85 -3.66 -12.27
C VAL A 221 0.45 -3.37 -12.99
N LEU A 222 1.58 -3.43 -12.27
CA LEU A 222 2.88 -3.54 -12.92
C LEU A 222 2.69 -4.69 -13.88
N GLY A 223 2.56 -4.37 -15.18
CA GLY A 223 2.30 -5.35 -16.21
C GLY A 223 3.39 -6.39 -16.02
N VAL A 224 3.00 -7.59 -15.65
CA VAL A 224 3.85 -8.74 -15.91
C VAL A 224 3.91 -8.72 -17.42
N VAL A 225 5.05 -8.28 -17.96
CA VAL A 225 5.35 -8.45 -19.37
C VAL A 225 5.32 -9.95 -19.55
N ASP A 226 4.21 -10.42 -20.10
CA ASP A 226 4.07 -11.80 -20.49
C ASP A 226 4.90 -11.93 -21.76
N ASP A 227 6.20 -12.22 -21.60
CA ASP A 227 7.14 -12.56 -22.69
C ASP A 227 6.79 -13.95 -23.26
N SER A 228 5.50 -14.23 -23.45
CA SER A 228 4.99 -15.40 -24.13
C SER A 228 4.78 -15.09 -25.62
N ASP A 229 5.74 -14.43 -26.26
CA ASP A 229 5.90 -14.52 -27.72
C ASP A 229 6.56 -15.87 -27.99
N SER A 230 5.72 -16.91 -27.99
CA SER A 230 6.10 -18.22 -28.52
C SER A 230 5.97 -18.10 -30.04
N ASP A 231 7.09 -17.86 -30.70
CA ASP A 231 7.22 -18.07 -32.15
C ASP A 231 6.93 -19.56 -32.43
N GLU A 232 5.67 -19.89 -32.73
CA GLU A 232 5.33 -21.16 -33.37
C GLU A 232 5.80 -21.10 -34.83
N ASP A 233 7.05 -21.50 -35.04
CA ASP A 233 7.58 -21.93 -36.33
C ASP A 233 6.65 -23.00 -36.92
N SER A 234 5.81 -22.57 -37.87
CA SER A 234 5.02 -23.46 -38.69
C SER A 234 5.92 -24.06 -39.77
N ASP A 235 6.53 -25.20 -39.46
CA ASP A 235 7.11 -26.11 -40.44
C ASP A 235 5.97 -26.64 -41.34
N SER A 236 5.87 -26.08 -42.54
CA SER A 236 5.05 -26.61 -43.62
C SER A 236 5.75 -27.81 -44.24
N ASP A 237 5.30 -29.00 -43.87
CA ASP A 237 5.69 -30.27 -44.47
C ASP A 237 5.39 -30.30 -45.98
N VAL A 238 6.42 -30.67 -46.74
CA VAL A 238 6.37 -30.94 -48.18
C VAL A 238 6.00 -32.40 -48.38
N SER A 239 4.87 -32.67 -49.02
CA SER A 239 4.56 -33.93 -49.73
C SER A 239 3.50 -33.72 -50.80
#